data_AF-A0A7C3R3Y4-F1
#
_entry.id   AF-A0A7C3R3Y4-F1
#
_cell.length_a   1.000
_cell.length_b   1.000
_cell.length_c   1.000
_cell.angle_alpha   90.00
_cell.angle_beta   90.00
_cell.angle_gamma   90.00
#
_symmetry.space_group_name_H-M   'P 1'
#
loop_
_entity.id
_entity.type
_entity.pdbx_description
1 polymer ?
#
loop_
_entity_poly.entity_id
_entity_poly.type
_entity_poly.pdbx_seq_one_letter_code
_entity_poly.pdbx_strand_id
1 'polypeptide(L)'
;MGKDDKCYELETLRSFRDSKLLKDEHLQKLVYEYYDISPKFVDTIEQHPEKGKFSQYLLDNHIQKIISCIEKGDDDKAIELYKNMLQNIEKNN
;
A
#
# COMPACT_ATOMS: atom_id res chain seq x y z
N MET A 1 -16.76 9.22 -14.87
CA MET A 1 -17.43 8.88 -13.60
C MET A 1 -16.34 8.45 -12.63
N GLY A 2 -15.84 9.40 -11.83
CA GLY A 2 -14.87 9.11 -10.78
C GLY A 2 -15.56 8.25 -9.74
N LYS A 3 -15.20 6.97 -9.67
CA LYS A 3 -15.71 6.12 -8.61
C LYS A 3 -14.97 6.51 -7.35
N ASP A 4 -15.73 6.96 -6.37
CA ASP A 4 -15.46 6.72 -4.98
C ASP A 4 -15.02 5.24 -4.81
N ASP A 5 -13.75 4.93 -5.05
CA ASP A 5 -13.14 3.67 -4.66
C ASP A 5 -12.91 3.74 -3.14
N LYS A 6 -14.02 3.83 -2.40
CA LYS A 6 -14.11 3.56 -0.96
C LYS A 6 -14.12 2.05 -0.77
N CYS A 7 -13.12 1.38 -1.31
CA CYS A 7 -12.85 0.00 -0.96
C CYS A 7 -12.29 0.03 0.47
N TYR A 8 -12.89 -0.73 1.38
CA TYR A 8 -12.51 -0.79 2.80
C TYR A 8 -10.99 -0.96 2.97
N GLU A 9 -10.39 -1.71 2.06
CA GLU A 9 -8.97 -1.98 1.97
C GLU A 9 -8.14 -0.72 1.71
N LEU A 10 -8.56 0.11 0.75
CA LEU A 10 -7.89 1.36 0.43
C LEU A 10 -8.07 2.40 1.54
N GLU A 11 -9.25 2.47 2.15
CA GLU A 11 -9.50 3.36 3.29
C GLU A 11 -8.69 2.93 4.53
N THR A 12 -8.60 1.63 4.80
CA THR A 12 -7.80 1.08 5.91
C THR A 12 -6.32 1.34 5.69
N LEU A 13 -5.81 1.12 4.47
CA LEU A 13 -4.42 1.44 4.14
C LEU A 13 -4.11 2.94 4.25
N ARG A 14 -5.00 3.82 3.76
CA ARG A 14 -4.84 5.28 3.86
C ARG A 14 -4.86 5.73 5.32
N SER A 15 -5.79 5.22 6.12
CA SER A 15 -5.90 5.55 7.55
C SER A 15 -4.70 5.06 8.35
N PHE A 16 -4.24 3.83 8.11
CA PHE A 16 -3.04 3.29 8.75
C PHE A 16 -1.80 4.12 8.41
N ARG A 17 -1.64 4.50 7.14
CA ARG A 17 -0.59 5.41 6.69
C ARG A 17 -0.65 6.74 7.44
N ASP A 18 -1.81 7.40 7.41
CA ASP A 18 -1.92 8.74 7.97
C ASP A 18 -1.77 8.76 9.50
N SER A 19 -2.16 7.67 10.17
CA SER A 19 -2.16 7.60 11.64
C SER A 19 -0.85 7.10 12.26
N LYS A 20 -0.15 6.16 11.61
CA LYS A 20 1.04 5.50 12.17
C LYS A 20 2.33 6.00 11.56
N LEU A 21 2.38 6.04 10.23
CA LEU A 21 3.60 6.36 9.49
C LEU A 21 3.99 7.84 9.62
N LEU A 22 3.02 8.77 9.67
CA LEU A 22 3.29 10.20 9.85
C LEU A 22 3.75 10.60 11.26
N LYS A 23 3.48 9.77 12.27
CA LYS A 23 3.79 10.09 13.68
C LYS A 23 5.16 9.58 14.14
N ASP A 24 5.81 8.74 13.33
CA ASP A 24 7.10 8.17 13.66
C ASP A 24 8.21 8.86 12.86
N GLU A 25 9.04 9.63 13.55
CA GLU A 25 10.17 10.36 12.98
C GLU A 25 11.22 9.44 12.35
N HIS A 26 11.35 8.18 12.80
CA HIS A 26 12.23 7.19 12.16
C HIS A 26 11.64 6.65 10.86
N LEU A 27 10.32 6.60 10.76
CA LEU A 27 9.64 6.16 9.54
C LEU A 27 9.43 7.31 8.54
N GLN A 28 9.61 8.58 8.92
CA GLN A 28 9.46 9.73 8.01
C GLN A 28 10.21 9.57 6.68
N LYS A 29 11.44 9.03 6.70
CA LYS A 29 12.21 8.80 5.47
C LYS A 29 11.53 7.76 4.56
N LEU A 30 10.97 6.73 5.18
CA LEU A 30 10.18 5.71 4.50
C LEU A 30 8.84 6.27 4.00
N VAL A 31 8.23 7.18 4.76
CA VAL A 31 7.02 7.91 4.36
C VAL A 31 7.29 8.81 3.15
N TYR A 32 8.48 9.40 3.06
CA TYR A 32 8.88 10.18 1.89
C TYR A 32 9.08 9.32 0.65
N GLU A 33 9.81 8.21 0.76
CA GLU A 33 9.91 7.21 -0.32
C GLU A 33 8.52 6.71 -0.71
N TYR A 34 7.65 6.49 0.29
CA TYR A 34 6.27 6.15 0.08
C TYR A 34 5.46 7.23 -0.66
N TYR A 35 5.61 8.53 -0.35
CA TYR A 35 4.89 9.60 -1.05
C TYR A 35 5.34 9.74 -2.50
N ASP A 36 6.60 9.41 -2.79
CA ASP A 36 7.13 9.39 -4.15
C ASP A 36 6.69 8.14 -4.92
N ILE A 37 6.63 6.98 -4.25
CA ILE A 37 6.29 5.69 -4.87
C ILE A 37 4.77 5.49 -4.96
N SER A 38 3.95 5.99 -4.03
CA SER A 38 2.51 5.72 -3.98
C SER A 38 1.73 6.25 -5.20
N PRO A 39 1.97 7.46 -5.71
CA PRO A 39 1.38 7.93 -6.97
C PRO A 39 1.88 7.09 -8.14
N LYS A 40 3.20 6.84 -8.20
CA LYS A 40 3.83 6.00 -9.23
C LYS A 40 3.27 4.58 -9.23
N PHE A 41 2.91 4.04 -8.08
CA PHE A 41 2.31 2.73 -7.90
C PHE A 41 0.90 2.68 -8.46
N VAL A 42 0.05 3.67 -8.11
CA VAL A 42 -1.28 3.80 -8.68
C VAL A 42 -1.18 3.96 -10.20
N ASP A 43 -0.28 4.81 -10.68
CA ASP A 43 -0.03 5.01 -12.11
C ASP A 43 0.49 3.73 -12.79
N THR A 44 1.40 2.98 -12.16
CA THR A 44 1.93 1.71 -12.68
C THR A 44 0.81 0.67 -12.81
N ILE A 45 -0.06 0.57 -11.79
CA ILE A 45 -1.25 -0.29 -11.85
C ILE A 45 -2.17 0.19 -12.98
N GLU A 46 -2.45 1.48 -13.07
CA GLU A 46 -3.39 2.03 -14.06
C GLU A 46 -2.89 1.86 -15.50
N GLN A 47 -1.58 1.94 -15.70
CA GLN A 47 -0.91 1.77 -16.99
C GLN A 47 -0.65 0.29 -17.35
N HIS A 48 -0.81 -0.65 -16.42
CA HIS A 48 -0.58 -2.06 -16.69
C HIS A 48 -1.68 -2.61 -17.64
N PRO A 49 -1.32 -3.31 -18.74
CA PRO A 49 -2.29 -3.83 -19.71
C PRO A 49 -3.25 -4.85 -19.09
N GLU A 50 -2.83 -5.53 -18.02
CA GLU A 50 -3.68 -6.41 -17.20
C GLU A 50 -3.98 -5.82 -15.81
N LYS A 51 -4.22 -4.50 -15.70
CA LYS A 51 -4.46 -3.82 -14.42
C LYS A 51 -5.47 -4.52 -13.51
N GLY A 52 -6.54 -5.12 -14.08
CA GLY A 52 -7.51 -5.88 -13.31
C GLY A 52 -6.89 -7.07 -12.58
N LYS A 53 -6.07 -7.87 -13.28
CA LYS A 53 -5.40 -9.04 -12.69
C LYS A 53 -4.27 -8.64 -11.76
N PHE A 54 -3.51 -7.61 -12.10
CA PHE A 54 -2.40 -7.13 -11.28
C PHE A 54 -2.89 -6.49 -9.97
N SER A 55 -3.92 -5.65 -10.03
CA SER A 55 -4.60 -5.12 -8.83
C SER A 55 -5.17 -6.23 -7.97
N GLN A 56 -5.82 -7.22 -8.58
CA GLN A 56 -6.38 -8.35 -7.83
C GLN A 56 -5.29 -9.22 -7.21
N TYR A 57 -4.18 -9.47 -7.92
CA TYR A 57 -3.02 -10.16 -7.37
C TYR A 57 -2.45 -9.42 -6.14
N LEU A 58 -2.25 -8.10 -6.24
CA LEU A 58 -1.77 -7.29 -5.12
C LEU A 58 -2.75 -7.31 -3.95
N LEU A 59 -4.05 -7.26 -4.26
CA LEU A 59 -5.10 -7.33 -3.26
C LEU A 59 -5.01 -8.65 -2.48
N ASP A 60 -5.05 -9.76 -3.21
CA ASP A 60 -5.11 -11.12 -2.66
C ASP A 60 -3.80 -11.54 -1.95
N ASN A 61 -2.64 -11.11 -2.48
CA ASN A 61 -1.34 -11.60 -2.01
C ASN A 61 -0.67 -10.68 -0.99
N HIS A 62 -0.94 -9.38 -1.02
CA HIS A 62 -0.27 -8.38 -0.19
C HIS A 62 -1.24 -7.57 0.67
N ILE A 63 -2.19 -6.87 0.05
CA ILE A 63 -3.05 -5.90 0.77
C ILE A 63 -3.90 -6.58 1.85
N GLN A 64 -4.52 -7.73 1.56
CA GLN A 64 -5.30 -8.47 2.57
C GLN A 64 -4.47 -8.89 3.78
N LYS A 65 -3.20 -9.27 3.57
CA LYS A 65 -2.29 -9.63 4.67
C LYS A 65 -1.91 -8.41 5.51
N ILE A 66 -1.67 -7.28 4.86
CA ILE A 66 -1.36 -6.02 5.54
C ILE A 66 -2.56 -5.59 6.39
N ILE A 67 -3.77 -5.61 5.82
CA ILE A 67 -5.01 -5.27 6.52
C ILE A 67 -5.24 -6.18 7.71
N SER A 68 -5.05 -7.49 7.55
CA SER A 68 -5.18 -8.42 8.67
C SER A 68 -4.20 -8.11 9.81
N CYS A 69 -3.00 -7.61 9.51
CA CYS A 69 -2.05 -7.18 10.54
C CYS A 69 -2.51 -5.87 11.21
N ILE A 70 -2.99 -4.91 10.43
CA ILE A 70 -3.56 -3.65 10.94
C ILE A 70 -4.74 -3.93 11.88
N GLU A 71 -5.67 -4.80 11.49
CA GLU A 71 -6.84 -5.17 12.30
C GLU A 71 -6.46 -5.88 13.60
N LYS A 72 -5.33 -6.61 13.60
CA LYS A 72 -4.78 -7.25 14.79
C LYS A 72 -3.96 -6.30 15.68
N GLY A 73 -3.74 -5.06 15.24
CA GLY A 73 -2.87 -4.09 15.90
C GLY A 73 -1.38 -4.43 15.81
N ASP A 74 -0.99 -5.30 14.87
CA ASP A 74 0.41 -5.67 14.61
C ASP A 74 1.02 -4.71 13.58
N ASP A 75 1.22 -3.47 14.04
CA ASP A 75 1.66 -2.36 13.20
C ASP A 75 3.05 -2.61 12.58
N ASP A 76 3.98 -3.17 13.37
CA ASP A 76 5.36 -3.46 12.91
C ASP A 76 5.36 -4.43 11.73
N LYS A 77 4.56 -5.50 11.83
CA LYS A 77 4.42 -6.49 10.76
C LYS A 77 3.68 -5.94 9.56
N ALA A 78 2.65 -5.10 9.78
CA ALA A 78 1.97 -4.41 8.70
C ALA A 78 2.95 -3.52 7.91
N ILE A 79 3.81 -2.78 8.60
CA ILE A 79 4.85 -1.94 8.00
C ILE A 79 5.87 -2.79 7.21
N GLU A 80 6.31 -3.92 7.76
CA GLU A 80 7.25 -4.81 7.07
C GLU A 80 6.67 -5.40 5.78
N LEU A 81 5.44 -5.93 5.85
CA LEU A 81 4.73 -6.47 4.68
C LEU A 81 4.51 -5.38 3.62
N TYR A 82 4.22 -4.17 4.04
CA TYR A 82 4.07 -3.03 3.15
C TYR A 82 5.39 -2.69 2.43
N LYS A 83 6.50 -2.59 3.16
CA LYS A 83 7.85 -2.36 2.59
C LYS A 83 8.21 -3.42 1.56
N ASN A 84 7.98 -4.69 1.90
CA ASN A 84 8.25 -5.82 1.01
C ASN A 84 7.42 -5.75 -0.28
N MET A 85 6.15 -5.32 -0.19
CA MET A 85 5.32 -5.12 -1.38
C MET A 85 5.91 -4.06 -2.30
N LEU A 86 6.29 -2.90 -1.76
CA LEU A 86 6.89 -1.81 -2.54
C LEU A 86 8.20 -2.23 -3.22
N GLN A 87 9.10 -2.90 -2.49
CA GLN A 87 10.36 -3.39 -3.05
C GLN A 87 10.17 -4.42 -4.16
N ASN A 88 9.15 -5.27 -4.06
CA ASN A 88 8.84 -6.24 -5.11
C ASN A 88 8.34 -5.56 -6.38
N ILE A 89 7.63 -4.44 -6.26
CA ILE A 89 7.11 -3.70 -7.42
C ILE A 89 8.24 -2.89 -8.07
N GLU A 90 9.06 -2.20 -7.28
CA GLU A 90 10.21 -1.46 -7.78
C GLU A 90 11.18 -2.34 -8.58
N LYS A 91 11.41 -3.58 -8.13
CA LYS A 91 12.27 -4.54 -8.84
C LYS A 91 11.65 -5.13 -10.11
N ASN A 92 10.33 -5.03 -10.28
CA ASN A 92 9.61 -5.53 -11.46
C ASN A 92 9.27 -4.40 -12.46
N ASN A 93 9.79 -3.19 -12.26
CA ASN A 93 9.68 -2.04 -13.17
C ASN A 93 10.96 -1.85 -13.99
#